data_AF-A4BDC9-F1
#
_entry.id   AF-A4BDC9-F1
#
_cell.length_a   1.000
_cell.length_b   1.000
_cell.length_c   1.000
_cell.angle_alpha   90.00
_cell.angle_beta   90.00
_cell.angle_gamma   90.00
#
_symmetry.space_group_name_H-M   'P 1'
#
loop_
_entity.id
_entity.type
_entity.pdbx_description
1 polymer ?
#
loop_
_entity_poly.entity_id
_entity_poly.type
_entity_poly.pdbx_seq_one_letter_code
_entity_poly.pdbx_strand_id
1 'polypeptide(L)' 'MLPKPLYEILPGLYTVAGVVTLLMNDSALRFFPAILLFSATALVVYMRYEFRNLPPKERARRMAQKYQEKRAH' A
#
# COMPACT_ATOMS: atom_id res chain seq x y z
N MET A 1 -4.96 -14.30 1.08
CA MET A 1 -5.12 -13.24 0.07
C MET A 1 -5.93 -12.13 0.71
N LEU A 2 -5.34 -10.95 0.96
CA LEU A 2 -6.11 -9.84 1.53
C LEU A 2 -7.28 -9.49 0.59
N PRO A 3 -8.48 -9.19 1.11
CA PRO A 3 -9.61 -8.78 0.28
C PRO A 3 -9.25 -7.52 -0.52
N LYS A 4 -9.48 -7.53 -1.84
CA LYS A 4 -9.25 -6.37 -2.72
C LYS A 4 -9.78 -5.04 -2.16
N PRO A 5 -10.99 -4.97 -1.56
CA PRO A 5 -11.51 -3.71 -1.03
C PRO A 5 -10.66 -3.15 0.11
N LEU A 6 -10.13 -4.02 0.98
CA LEU A 6 -9.24 -3.59 2.06
C LEU A 6 -7.98 -2.95 1.49
N TYR A 7 -7.36 -3.58 0.49
CA TYR A 7 -6.18 -3.03 -0.17
C TYR A 7 -6.46 -1.67 -0.85
N GLU A 8 -7.69 -1.48 -1.34
CA GLU A 8 -8.09 -0.23 -1.98
C GLU A 8 -8.32 0.92 -0.98
N ILE A 9 -8.82 0.60 0.22
CA ILE A 9 -9.14 1.57 1.27
C ILE A 9 -7.92 1.86 2.17
N LEU A 10 -6.97 0.92 2.27
CA LEU A 10 -5.75 1.01 3.08
C LEU A 10 -5.00 2.36 2.98
N PRO A 11 -4.63 2.87 1.78
CA PRO A 11 -3.90 4.13 1.69
C PRO A 11 -4.73 5.32 2.18
N GLY A 12 -6.05 5.31 1.95
CA GLY A 12 -6.95 6.32 2.48
C GLY A 12 -7.01 6.30 4.01
N LEU A 13 -7.11 5.10 4.61
CA LEU A 13 -7.10 4.93 6.07
C LEU A 13 -5.79 5.41 6.70
N TYR A 14 -4.65 5.08 6.12
CA TYR A 14 -3.35 5.54 6.62
C TYR A 14 -3.22 7.07 6.51
N THR A 15 -3.73 7.67 5.44
CA THR A 15 -3.73 9.13 5.29
C THR A 15 -4.60 9.80 6.36
N VAL A 16 -5.84 9.34 6.53
CA VAL A 16 -6.77 9.89 7.52
C VAL A 16 -6.22 9.71 8.93
N ALA A 17 -5.72 8.53 9.27
CA ALA A 17 -5.10 8.27 10.57
C ALA A 17 -3.89 9.19 10.83
N GLY A 18 -3.05 9.42 9.81
CA GLY A 18 -1.91 10.32 9.92
C GLY A 18 -2.33 11.77 10.19
N VAL A 19 -3.31 12.28 9.44
CA VAL A 19 -3.86 13.63 9.61
C VAL A 19 -4.53 13.80 10.97
N VAL A 20 -5.36 12.84 11.38
CA VAL A 20 -6.02 12.86 12.70
C VAL A 20 -5.00 12.87 13.82
N THR A 21 -3.95 12.06 13.73
CA THR A 21 -2.87 12.02 14.74
C THR A 21 -2.13 13.35 14.83
N LEU A 22 -2.00 14.06 13.71
CA LEU A 22 -1.35 15.37 13.64
C LEU A 22 -2.22 16.49 14.24
N LEU A 23 -3.54 16.40 14.06
CA LEU A 23 -4.50 17.41 14.53
C LEU A 23 -4.94 17.22 15.98
N MET A 24 -5.02 15.98 16.48
CA MET A 24 -5.57 15.68 17.81
C MET A 24 -4.54 15.61 18.93
N ASN A 25 -3.24 15.68 18.60
CA ASN A 25 -2.17 15.58 19.59
C ASN A 25 -1.31 16.84 19.51
N ASP A 26 -1.09 17.55 20.62
CA ASP A 26 -0.26 18.77 20.65
C ASP A 26 1.21 18.51 20.96
N SER A 27 1.56 17.26 21.31
CA SER A 27 2.94 16.91 21.64
C SER A 27 3.79 16.79 20.39
N ALA A 28 5.06 17.22 20.48
CA ALA A 28 6.05 17.04 19.42
C ALA A 28 6.26 15.56 19.04
N LEU A 29 5.90 14.62 19.93
CA LEU A 29 5.94 13.18 19.64
C LEU A 29 4.94 12.75 18.55
N ARG A 30 3.94 13.57 18.21
CA ARG A 30 2.95 13.29 17.15
C ARG A 30 3.56 13.10 15.76
N PHE A 31 4.74 13.66 15.53
CA PHE A 31 5.40 13.60 14.22
C PHE A 31 5.87 12.19 13.86
N PHE A 32 6.29 11.39 14.84
CA PHE A 32 6.74 10.00 14.60
C PHE A 32 5.66 9.13 13.94
N PRO A 33 4.46 8.94 14.54
CA PRO A 33 3.40 8.16 13.92
C PRO A 33 2.87 8.80 12.64
N ALA A 34 2.82 10.14 12.56
CA ALA A 34 2.38 10.84 11.35
C ALA A 34 3.30 10.57 10.15
N ILE A 35 4.63 10.67 10.33
CA ILE A 35 5.62 10.38 9.29
C ILE A 35 5.54 8.91 8.87
N LEU A 36 5.35 8.01 9.83
CA LEU A 36 5.23 6.58 9.56
C LEU A 36 3.97 6.24 8.75
N LEU A 37 2.82 6.83 9.10
CA LEU A 37 1.56 6.66 8.35
C LEU A 37 1.62 7.31 6.96
N PHE A 38 2.28 8.45 6.85
CA PHE A 38 2.47 9.13 5.57
C PHE A 38 3.37 8.33 4.62
N SER A 39 4.50 7.83 5.12
CA SER A 39 5.41 6.97 4.33
C SER A 39 4.76 5.65 3.92
N ALA A 40 3.97 5.02 4.79
CA ALA A 40 3.18 3.83 4.46
C ALA A 40 2.17 4.12 3.34
N THR A 41 1.49 5.26 3.40
CA THR A 41 0.59 5.72 2.33
C THR A 41 1.34 5.88 1.00
N ALA A 42 2.48 6.57 1.01
CA ALA A 42 3.30 6.82 -0.17
C ALA A 42 3.77 5.50 -0.82
N LEU A 43 4.21 4.54 0.00
CA LEU A 43 4.62 3.21 -0.47
C LEU A 43 3.46 2.47 -1.16
N VAL A 44 2.27 2.49 -0.57
CA VAL A 44 1.08 1.82 -1.15
C VAL A 44 0.66 2.49 -2.46
N VAL A 45 0.68 3.82 -2.53
CA VAL A 45 0.40 4.58 -3.76
C VAL A 45 1.44 4.28 -4.83
N TYR A 46 2.72 4.22 -4.46
CA TYR A 46 3.80 3.84 -5.37
C TYR A 46 3.61 2.42 -5.92
N MET A 47 3.31 1.44 -5.05
CA MET A 47 3.00 0.08 -5.49
C MET A 47 1.79 0.04 -6.42
N ARG A 48 0.78 0.89 -6.20
CA ARG A 48 -0.41 1.00 -7.07
C ARG A 48 -0.07 1.64 -8.41
N TYR A 49 0.80 2.64 -8.43
CA TYR A 49 1.31 3.26 -9.65
C TYR A 49 2.13 2.25 -10.46
N GLU A 50 3.04 1.53 -9.81
CA GLU A 50 3.83 0.50 -10.45
C GLU A 50 2.94 -0.63 -10.98
N PHE A 51 1.92 -1.05 -10.22
CA PHE A 51 0.99 -2.07 -10.71
C PHE A 51 0.20 -1.64 -11.95
N ARG A 52 -0.09 -0.35 -12.09
CA ARG A 52 -0.76 0.24 -13.27
C ARG A 52 0.19 0.41 -14.46
N ASN A 53 1.45 0.70 -14.20
CA ASN A 53 2.47 0.96 -15.23
C ASN A 53 3.38 -0.24 -15.52
N LEU A 54 3.12 -1.39 -14.90
CA LEU A 54 3.82 -2.65 -15.20
C LEU A 54 3.75 -2.91 -16.71
N PRO A 55 4.90 -2.91 -17.42
CA PRO A 55 4.91 -3.17 -18.84
C PRO A 55 4.31 -4.57 -19.10
N PRO A 56 3.61 -4.76 -20.24
CA PRO A 56 2.88 -6.00 -20.52
C PRO A 56 3.73 -7.28 -20.35
N LYS A 57 5.02 -7.21 -20.67
CA LYS A 57 5.99 -8.32 -20.52
C LYS A 57 6.16 -8.77 -19.06
N GLU A 58 6.25 -7.83 -18.12
CA GLU A 58 6.45 -8.16 -16.70
C GLU A 58 5.18 -8.65 -16.03
N ARG A 59 4.02 -8.13 -16.46
CA ARG A 59 2.71 -8.65 -16.03
C ARG A 59 2.52 -10.11 -16.46
N ALA A 60 2.90 -10.45 -17.70
CA ALA A 60 2.86 -11.82 -18.19
C ALA A 60 3.79 -12.76 -17.40
N ARG A 61 5.02 -12.31 -17.08
CA ARG A 61 5.98 -13.08 -16.27
C ARG A 61 5.49 -13.37 -14.85
N ARG A 62 4.92 -12.37 -14.17
CA ARG A 62 4.35 -12.52 -12.82
C ARG A 62 3.12 -13.44 -12.81
N MET A 63 2.29 -13.40 -13.86
CA MET A 63 1.18 -14.35 -14.01
C MET A 63 1.70 -15.77 -14.23
N ALA A 64 2.70 -15.97 -15.09
CA ALA A 64 3.29 -17.28 -15.32
C ALA A 64 3.89 -17.90 -14.05
N GLN A 65 4.57 -17.11 -13.21
CA GLN A 65 5.09 -17.56 -11.91
C GLN A 65 3.96 -17.99 -10.96
N LYS A 66 2.87 -17.21 -10.87
CA LYS A 66 1.69 -17.60 -10.08
C LYS A 66 1.04 -18.90 -10.56
N TYR A 67 1.00 -19.15 -11.87
CA TYR A 67 0.47 -20.40 -12.42
C TYR A 67 1.36 -21.61 -12.09
N GLN A 68 2.68 -21.41 -12.06
CA GLN A 68 3.63 -22.45 -11.68
C GLN A 68 3.50 -22.82 -10.19
N GLU A 69 3.41 -21.83 -9.30
CA GLU A 69 3.18 -22.06 -7.87
C GLU A 69 1.86 -22.79 -7.60
N LYS A 70 0.79 -22.45 -8.34
CA LYS A 70 -0.52 -23.09 -8.19
C LYS A 70 -0.61 -24.50 -8.78
N ARG A 71 0.37 -24.91 -9.60
CA ARG A 71 0.52 -26.27 -10.13
C ARG A 71 1.39 -27.16 -9.23
N ALA A 72 2.20 -26.56 -8.36
CA ALA A 72 3.11 -27.25 -7.45
C ALA A 72 2.45 -27.60 -6.09
N HIS A 73 1.21 -27.15 -5.87
CA HIS A 73 0.35 -27.48 -4.74
C HIS A 73 -0.89 -28.22 -5.24
#